data_AF-A0AA91TW16-F1
#
_entry.id   AF-A0AA91TW16-F1
#
_cell.length_a   1.000
_cell.length_b   1.000
_cell.length_c   1.000
_cell.angle_alpha   90.00
_cell.angle_beta   90.00
_cell.angle_gamma   90.00
#
_symmetry.space_group_name_H-M   'P 1'
#
loop_
_entity.id
_entity.type
_entity.pdbx_description
1 polymer ?
#
loop_
_entity_poly.entity_id
_entity_poly.type
_entity_poly.pdbx_seq_one_letter_code
_entity_poly.pdbx_strand_id
1 'polypeptide(L)'
;MMLKRGARVSKNDFDSFIYKKPNLFPIELKSTQSKSISFNEKIIKSHQIKALEDASKYDGLIAGFIMNFRDFDNETYFVHINEFVKLKYYAENQIKDHKYKSKLNKSSISLDNCREIGVHLLNRKKQVKYTYYVNKLLDELIERYGVK
;
A
#
# COMPACT_ATOMS: atom_id res chain seq x y z
N MET A 1 -30.74 9.61 14.63
CA MET A 1 -31.25 9.64 13.25
C MET A 1 -30.94 8.28 12.63
N MET A 2 -31.97 7.49 12.29
CA MET A 2 -31.78 6.14 11.74
C MET A 2 -31.77 6.22 10.20
N LEU A 3 -30.73 5.70 9.56
CA LEU A 3 -30.64 5.68 8.09
C LEU A 3 -31.81 4.85 7.51
N LYS A 4 -32.46 5.38 6.47
CA LYS A 4 -33.53 4.66 5.76
C LYS A 4 -33.00 3.33 5.23
N ARG A 5 -33.84 2.30 5.26
CA ARG A 5 -33.52 0.98 4.71
C ARG A 5 -33.14 1.12 3.23
N GLY A 6 -31.92 0.72 2.86
CA GLY A 6 -31.38 0.89 1.50
C GLY A 6 -30.58 2.18 1.27
N ALA A 7 -30.39 3.02 2.29
CA ALA A 7 -29.46 4.14 2.21
C ALA A 7 -28.03 3.62 1.97
N ARG A 8 -27.45 4.00 0.83
CA ARG A 8 -26.05 3.71 0.52
C ARG A 8 -25.20 4.83 1.11
N VAL A 9 -24.17 4.44 1.86
CA VAL A 9 -23.12 5.36 2.30
C VAL A 9 -22.10 5.54 1.18
N SER A 10 -21.39 6.67 1.20
CA SER A 10 -20.23 6.89 0.32
C SER A 10 -19.21 5.78 0.52
N LYS A 11 -18.48 5.44 -0.55
CA LYS A 11 -17.34 4.53 -0.41
C LYS A 11 -16.27 5.22 0.41
N ASN A 12 -15.61 4.47 1.29
CA ASN A 12 -14.44 4.98 2.00
C ASN A 12 -13.28 5.13 1.01
N ASP A 13 -12.52 6.21 1.19
CA ASP A 13 -11.38 6.54 0.35
C ASP A 13 -10.16 5.66 0.66
N PHE A 14 -9.97 5.34 1.95
CA PHE A 14 -8.90 4.48 2.46
C PHE A 14 -9.35 3.74 3.72
N ASP A 15 -8.70 2.62 4.03
CA ASP A 15 -8.99 1.80 5.22
C ASP A 15 -8.58 2.47 6.54
N SER A 16 -7.49 3.25 6.53
CA SER A 16 -6.93 3.85 7.73
C SER A 16 -6.16 5.14 7.43
N PHE A 17 -5.94 5.94 8.47
CA PHE A 17 -4.97 7.03 8.46
C PHE A 17 -4.23 7.08 9.79
N ILE A 18 -2.94 7.40 9.74
CA ILE A 18 -2.10 7.55 10.93
C ILE A 18 -1.53 8.96 10.92
N TYR A 19 -1.48 9.61 12.07
CA TYR A 19 -0.86 10.93 12.21
C TYR A 19 0.40 10.84 13.05
N LYS A 20 1.50 11.37 12.51
CA LYS A 20 2.76 11.57 13.22
C LYS A 20 3.35 12.87 12.76
N LYS A 21 3.29 13.90 13.62
CA LYS A 21 3.67 15.27 13.30
C LYS A 21 5.01 15.33 12.53
N PRO A 22 5.09 16.07 11.41
CA PRO A 22 4.02 16.86 10.77
C PRO A 22 3.14 16.08 9.78
N ASN A 23 3.36 14.78 9.60
CA ASN A 23 2.82 13.99 8.50
C ASN A 23 1.53 13.24 8.82
N LEU A 24 0.70 13.06 7.79
CA LEU A 24 -0.47 12.18 7.79
C LEU A 24 -0.23 11.04 6.79
N PHE A 25 -0.63 9.83 7.15
CA PHE A 25 -0.39 8.61 6.36
C PHE A 25 -1.73 7.95 6.00
N PRO A 26 -2.37 8.33 4.88
CA PRO A 26 -3.50 7.61 4.31
C PRO A 26 -3.06 6.22 3.82
N ILE A 27 -3.70 5.17 4.32
CA ILE A 27 -3.26 3.81 4.12
C ILE A 27 -4.43 2.92 3.70
N GLU A 28 -4.23 2.17 2.62
CA GLU A 28 -5.09 1.06 2.23
C GLU A 28 -4.42 -0.28 2.59
N LEU A 29 -5.17 -1.23 3.15
CA LEU A 29 -4.62 -2.49 3.65
C LEU A 29 -4.98 -3.65 2.72
N LYS A 30 -3.97 -4.36 2.20
CA LYS A 30 -4.18 -5.57 1.41
C LYS A 30 -3.39 -6.73 2.01
N SER A 31 -4.01 -7.90 2.04
CA SER A 31 -3.36 -9.13 2.49
C SER A 31 -3.63 -10.29 1.54
N THR A 32 -2.67 -11.20 1.46
CA THR A 32 -2.74 -12.40 0.61
C THR A 32 -2.03 -13.57 1.29
N GLN A 33 -2.41 -14.78 0.89
CA GLN A 33 -1.68 -16.02 1.20
C GLN A 33 -0.76 -16.45 0.04
N SER A 34 -0.86 -15.77 -1.10
CA SER A 34 -0.04 -16.05 -2.30
C SER A 34 1.18 -15.13 -2.36
N LYS A 35 2.16 -15.43 -3.23
CA LYS A 35 3.35 -14.58 -3.46
C LYS A 35 3.06 -13.29 -4.24
N SER A 36 1.79 -12.99 -4.52
CA SER A 36 1.37 -11.78 -5.23
C SER A 36 -0.03 -11.34 -4.83
N ILE A 37 -0.31 -10.06 -5.05
CA ILE A 37 -1.61 -9.42 -4.86
C ILE A 37 -2.11 -9.00 -6.23
N SER A 38 -3.29 -9.48 -6.62
CA SER A 38 -3.83 -9.17 -7.95
C SER A 38 -4.39 -7.74 -8.03
N PHE A 39 -4.20 -7.11 -9.19
CA PHE A 39 -4.79 -5.82 -9.58
C PHE A 39 -6.27 -5.93 -9.97
N ASN A 40 -6.89 -7.08 -9.77
CA ASN A 40 -8.32 -7.25 -9.99
C ASN A 40 -9.11 -6.23 -9.15
N GLU A 41 -10.14 -5.62 -9.76
CA GLU A 41 -11.02 -4.64 -9.11
C GLU A 41 -11.71 -5.18 -7.85
N LYS A 42 -11.81 -6.51 -7.68
CA LYS A 42 -12.30 -7.12 -6.44
C LYS A 42 -11.32 -6.96 -5.27
N ILE A 43 -10.03 -6.83 -5.54
CA ILE A 43 -8.95 -6.77 -4.54
C ILE A 43 -8.48 -5.32 -4.38
N ILE A 44 -8.00 -4.70 -5.47
CA ILE A 44 -7.56 -3.31 -5.51
C ILE A 44 -8.51 -2.55 -6.40
N LYS A 45 -9.34 -1.70 -5.81
CA LYS A 45 -10.35 -0.95 -6.56
C LYS A 45 -9.76 0.33 -7.12
N SER A 46 -10.12 0.68 -8.35
CA SER A 46 -9.76 1.92 -9.02
C SER A 46 -9.92 3.18 -8.15
N HIS A 47 -11.05 3.31 -7.44
CA HIS A 47 -11.27 4.47 -6.56
C HIS A 47 -10.29 4.56 -5.39
N GLN A 48 -9.74 3.44 -4.89
CA GLN A 48 -8.76 3.42 -3.80
C GLN A 48 -7.41 3.95 -4.30
N ILE A 49 -7.01 3.55 -5.50
CA ILE A 49 -5.81 4.06 -6.16
C ILE A 49 -5.96 5.58 -6.34
N LYS A 50 -7.09 6.02 -6.92
CA LYS A 50 -7.36 7.45 -7.14
C LYS A 50 -7.35 8.25 -5.84
N ALA A 51 -8.00 7.75 -4.79
CA ALA A 51 -8.04 8.42 -3.49
C ALA A 51 -6.64 8.58 -2.87
N LEU A 52 -5.79 7.55 -2.96
CA LEU A 52 -4.41 7.62 -2.49
C LEU A 52 -3.57 8.58 -3.35
N GLU A 53 -3.76 8.60 -4.68
CA GLU A 53 -3.07 9.53 -5.59
C GLU A 53 -3.49 10.99 -5.35
N ASP A 54 -4.78 11.23 -5.07
CA ASP A 54 -5.27 12.56 -4.74
C ASP A 54 -4.73 13.01 -3.37
N ALA A 55 -4.63 12.08 -2.42
CA ALA A 55 -4.07 12.36 -1.10
C ALA A 55 -2.56 12.67 -1.14
N SER A 56 -1.77 11.97 -1.98
CA SER A 56 -0.32 12.19 -2.09
C SER A 56 0.08 13.53 -2.72
N LYS A 57 -0.88 14.31 -3.25
CA LYS A 57 -0.65 15.65 -3.81
C LYS A 57 -0.53 16.74 -2.75
N TYR A 58 -0.98 16.49 -1.52
CA TYR A 58 -0.97 17.48 -0.46
C TYR A 58 0.32 17.37 0.36
N ASP A 59 0.90 18.52 0.70
CA ASP A 59 2.11 18.57 1.51
C ASP A 59 1.89 17.91 2.88
N GLY A 60 2.89 17.12 3.30
CA GLY A 60 2.84 16.37 4.54
C GLY A 60 2.05 15.06 4.47
N LEU A 61 1.37 14.75 3.36
CA LEU A 61 0.69 13.45 3.19
C LEU A 61 1.60 12.42 2.52
N ILE A 62 1.72 11.25 3.14
CA ILE A 62 2.48 10.10 2.61
C ILE A 62 1.51 8.93 2.46
N ALA A 63 0.95 8.78 1.26
CA ALA A 63 -0.13 7.84 0.98
C ALA A 63 0.37 6.55 0.31
N GLY A 64 -0.23 5.41 0.65
CA GLY A 64 0.17 4.14 0.05
C GLY A 64 -0.61 2.91 0.52
N PHE A 65 -0.13 1.76 0.09
CA PHE A 65 -0.67 0.46 0.48
C PHE A 65 0.21 -0.19 1.53
N ILE A 66 -0.39 -0.85 2.53
CA ILE A 66 0.29 -1.90 3.28
C ILE A 66 -0.08 -3.23 2.66
N MET A 67 0.92 -3.90 2.07
CA MET A 67 0.82 -5.19 1.41
C MET A 67 1.37 -6.27 2.33
N ASN A 68 0.51 -7.18 2.78
CA ASN A 68 0.86 -8.25 3.72
C ASN A 68 0.79 -9.64 3.06
N PHE A 69 1.89 -10.39 3.15
CA PHE A 69 2.07 -11.72 2.57
C PHE A 69 2.08 -12.77 3.69
N ARG A 70 0.89 -13.21 4.09
CA ARG A 70 0.65 -13.95 5.36
C ARG A 70 1.44 -15.26 5.46
N ASP A 71 1.54 -15.99 4.35
CA ASP A 71 2.17 -17.32 4.32
C ASP A 71 3.68 -17.24 3.98
N PHE A 72 4.22 -16.03 3.82
CA PHE A 72 5.64 -15.76 3.55
C PHE A 72 6.22 -14.98 4.72
N ASP A 73 6.37 -15.66 5.86
CA ASP A 73 6.88 -15.10 7.12
C ASP A 73 6.18 -13.82 7.59
N ASN A 74 4.91 -13.65 7.19
CA ASN A 74 4.13 -12.44 7.42
C ASN A 74 4.87 -11.17 6.93
N GLU A 75 5.65 -11.29 5.86
CA GLU A 75 6.34 -10.18 5.23
C GLU A 75 5.33 -9.10 4.85
N THR A 76 5.62 -7.87 5.28
CA THR A 76 4.68 -6.76 5.15
C THR A 76 5.42 -5.53 4.68
N TYR A 77 4.93 -4.89 3.63
CA TYR A 77 5.59 -3.75 3.02
C TYR A 77 4.61 -2.60 2.87
N PHE A 78 5.09 -1.39 3.16
CA PHE A 78 4.44 -0.17 2.70
C PHE A 78 4.91 0.12 1.27
N VAL A 79 3.99 0.27 0.34
CA VAL A 79 4.28 0.69 -1.03
C VAL A 79 3.63 2.06 -1.25
N HIS A 80 4.45 3.07 -1.47
CA HIS A 80 3.99 4.42 -1.76
C HIS A 80 3.16 4.44 -3.05
N ILE A 81 2.08 5.23 -3.10
CA ILE A 81 1.14 5.22 -4.23
C ILE A 81 1.82 5.55 -5.56
N ASN A 82 2.76 6.50 -5.57
CA ASN A 82 3.47 6.88 -6.80
C ASN A 82 4.32 5.71 -7.35
N GLU A 83 4.98 4.95 -6.47
CA GLU A 83 5.76 3.77 -6.87
C GLU A 83 4.85 2.64 -7.36
N PHE A 84 3.69 2.45 -6.71
CA PHE A 84 2.69 1.48 -7.14
C PHE A 84 2.16 1.79 -8.55
N VAL A 85 1.73 3.03 -8.79
CA VAL A 85 1.19 3.47 -10.09
C VAL A 85 2.25 3.38 -11.17
N LYS A 86 3.49 3.79 -10.87
CA LYS A 86 4.62 3.66 -11.79
C LYS A 86 4.87 2.20 -12.16
N LEU A 87 4.99 1.30 -11.19
CA LEU A 87 5.19 -0.13 -11.44
C LEU A 87 4.06 -0.72 -12.28
N LYS A 88 2.80 -0.39 -11.94
CA LYS A 88 1.61 -0.83 -12.69
C LYS A 88 1.68 -0.35 -14.14
N TYR A 89 2.04 0.91 -14.38
CA TYR A 89 2.19 1.46 -15.73
C TYR A 89 3.25 0.72 -16.56
N TYR A 90 4.44 0.47 -16.00
CA TYR A 90 5.50 -0.29 -16.68
C TYR A 90 5.04 -1.73 -17.00
N ALA A 91 4.34 -2.38 -16.07
CA ALA A 91 3.83 -3.73 -16.24
C ALA A 91 2.78 -3.81 -17.35
N GLU A 92 1.77 -2.93 -17.33
CA GLU A 92 0.66 -2.90 -18.29
C GLU A 92 1.15 -2.64 -19.71
N ASN A 93 2.07 -1.68 -19.88
CA ASN A 93 2.63 -1.29 -21.18
C ASN A 93 3.78 -2.18 -21.65
N GLN A 94 4.22 -3.16 -20.84
CA GLN A 94 5.35 -4.06 -21.16
C GLN A 94 6.63 -3.33 -21.56
N ILE A 95 6.88 -2.19 -20.93
CA ILE A 95 8.05 -1.37 -21.23
C ILE A 95 9.29 -2.14 -20.77
N LYS A 96 10.15 -2.54 -21.70
CA LYS A 96 11.35 -3.34 -21.39
C LYS A 96 12.49 -2.51 -20.80
N ASP A 97 12.49 -1.20 -21.06
CA ASP A 97 13.47 -0.27 -20.53
C ASP A 97 13.01 0.27 -19.17
N HIS A 98 13.15 -0.56 -18.13
CA HIS A 98 12.86 -0.18 -16.76
C HIS A 98 13.96 -0.66 -15.82
N LYS A 99 14.12 0.04 -14.70
CA LYS A 99 15.18 -0.28 -13.71
C LYS A 99 14.82 -1.40 -12.74
N TYR A 100 13.58 -1.92 -12.80
CA TYR A 100 13.14 -2.98 -11.90
C TYR A 100 13.87 -4.30 -12.19
N LYS A 101 14.45 -4.88 -11.16
CA LYS A 101 15.09 -6.19 -11.20
C LYS A 101 14.05 -7.31 -11.16
N SER A 102 12.97 -7.09 -10.40
CA SER A 102 11.90 -8.04 -10.23
C SER A 102 11.03 -8.13 -11.49
N LYS A 103 10.53 -9.33 -11.77
CA LYS A 103 9.67 -9.57 -12.94
C LYS A 103 8.33 -8.84 -12.78
N LEU A 104 8.04 -7.95 -13.71
CA LEU A 104 6.75 -7.26 -13.75
C LEU A 104 5.65 -8.16 -14.32
N ASN A 105 4.47 -8.07 -13.73
CA ASN A 105 3.27 -8.77 -14.18
C ASN A 105 2.11 -7.77 -14.30
N LYS A 106 1.38 -7.85 -15.41
CA LYS A 106 0.22 -7.00 -15.72
C LYS A 106 -0.95 -7.15 -14.76
N SER A 107 -1.07 -8.30 -14.10
CA SER A 107 -2.27 -8.64 -13.33
C SER A 107 -2.05 -8.67 -11.82
N SER A 108 -0.82 -8.48 -11.35
CA SER A 108 -0.48 -8.54 -9.93
C SER A 108 0.85 -7.89 -9.59
N ILE A 109 0.99 -7.47 -8.33
CA ILE A 109 2.26 -7.09 -7.71
C ILE A 109 2.78 -8.26 -6.89
N SER A 110 4.02 -8.69 -7.12
CA SER A 110 4.65 -9.79 -6.38
C SER A 110 5.27 -9.33 -5.06
N LEU A 111 5.58 -10.29 -4.19
CA LEU A 111 6.38 -10.07 -3.00
C LEU A 111 7.75 -9.45 -3.33
N ASP A 112 8.42 -9.93 -4.39
CA ASP A 112 9.73 -9.40 -4.79
C ASP A 112 9.64 -7.95 -5.28
N ASN A 113 8.58 -7.60 -6.03
CA ASN A 113 8.31 -6.21 -6.38
C ASN A 113 8.16 -5.36 -5.10
N CYS A 114 7.41 -5.85 -4.10
CA CYS A 114 7.21 -5.14 -2.82
C CYS A 114 8.52 -4.99 -2.02
N ARG A 115 9.40 -6.00 -2.03
CA ARG A 115 10.73 -5.93 -1.43
C ARG A 115 11.61 -4.88 -2.10
N GLU A 116 11.49 -4.72 -3.40
CA GLU A 116 12.30 -3.81 -4.20
C GLU A 116 11.86 -2.35 -4.05
N ILE A 117 10.56 -2.06 -4.14
CA ILE A 117 10.05 -0.68 -4.12
C ILE A 117 9.53 -0.22 -2.75
N GLY A 118 9.13 -1.18 -1.91
CA GLY A 118 8.46 -0.91 -0.65
C GLY A 118 9.41 -0.65 0.51
N VAL A 119 8.85 -0.17 1.61
CA VAL A 119 9.50 -0.04 2.92
C VAL A 119 9.02 -1.17 3.82
N HIS A 120 9.94 -1.89 4.45
CA HIS A 120 9.61 -3.09 5.23
C HIS A 120 8.93 -2.71 6.56
N LEU A 121 7.69 -3.16 6.76
CA LEU A 121 7.01 -3.07 8.05
C LEU A 121 7.44 -4.27 8.91
N LEU A 122 8.48 -4.03 9.72
CA LEU A 122 8.97 -4.98 10.70
C LEU A 122 7.82 -5.50 11.57
N ASN A 123 7.79 -6.81 11.76
CA ASN A 123 6.82 -7.44 12.62
C ASN A 123 7.43 -8.62 13.38
N ARG A 124 6.77 -9.01 14.48
CA ARG A 124 7.16 -10.16 15.32
C ARG A 124 5.94 -11.03 15.59
N LYS A 125 6.03 -12.31 15.29
CA LYS A 125 5.05 -13.31 15.72
C LYS A 125 5.17 -13.51 17.23
N LYS A 126 4.05 -13.42 17.95
CA LYS A 126 3.97 -13.75 19.38
C LYS A 126 3.74 -15.26 19.52
N GLN A 127 2.51 -15.70 19.34
CA GLN A 127 2.14 -17.13 19.24
C GLN A 127 1.13 -17.28 18.09
N VAL A 128 -0.01 -16.61 18.23
CA VAL A 128 -1.06 -16.51 17.19
C VAL A 128 -1.21 -15.09 16.62
N LYS A 129 -0.78 -14.08 17.39
CA LYS A 129 -0.86 -12.66 16.99
C LYS A 129 0.49 -12.14 16.50
N TYR A 130 0.44 -11.13 15.64
CA TYR A 130 1.61 -10.36 15.22
C TYR A 130 1.66 -9.02 15.94
N THR A 131 2.87 -8.50 16.14
CA THR A 131 3.12 -7.12 16.56
C THR A 131 3.87 -6.42 15.46
N TYR A 132 3.31 -5.32 14.97
CA TYR A 132 3.87 -4.51 13.89
C TYR A 132 4.55 -3.28 14.49
N TYR A 133 5.79 -3.01 14.08
CA TYR A 133 6.57 -1.86 14.57
C TYR A 133 6.26 -0.62 13.72
N VAL A 134 5.00 -0.18 13.78
CA VAL A 134 4.49 0.94 12.97
C VAL A 134 5.31 2.21 13.15
N ASN A 135 5.75 2.54 14.38
CA ASN A 135 6.57 3.73 14.61
C ASN A 135 7.85 3.77 13.76
N LYS A 136 8.56 2.63 13.66
CA LYS A 136 9.77 2.51 12.85
C LYS A 136 9.47 2.69 11.37
N LEU A 137 8.37 2.10 10.89
CA LEU A 137 7.89 2.32 9.54
C LEU A 137 7.67 3.81 9.28
N LEU A 138 6.94 4.50 10.15
CA LEU A 138 6.64 5.92 9.97
C LEU A 138 7.90 6.78 9.97
N ASP A 139 8.89 6.49 10.83
CA ASP A 139 10.19 7.19 10.80
C ASP A 139 10.88 7.08 9.44
N GLU A 140 10.95 5.86 8.88
CA GLU A 140 11.57 5.61 7.59
C GLU A 140 10.78 6.24 6.43
N LEU A 141 9.45 6.25 6.52
CA LEU A 141 8.61 6.93 5.53
C LEU A 141 8.79 8.44 5.55
N ILE A 142 8.92 9.06 6.73
CA ILE A 142 9.19 10.50 6.86
C ILE A 142 10.57 10.83 6.30
N GLU A 143 11.59 10.01 6.58
CA GLU A 143 12.93 10.22 6.03
C GLU A 143 12.94 10.16 4.49
N ARG A 144 12.16 9.23 3.92
CA ARG A 144 12.14 8.98 2.47
C ARG A 144 11.22 9.90 1.68
N TYR A 145 10.07 10.27 2.23
CA TYR A 145 8.99 10.98 1.54
C TYR A 145 8.54 12.27 2.23
N GLY A 146 9.00 12.54 3.45
CA GLY A 146 8.66 13.75 4.17
C GLY A 146 9.22 14.98 3.45
N VAL A 147 8.44 16.06 3.45
CA VAL A 147 8.90 17.37 2.99
C VAL A 147 9.92 17.87 4.02
N LYS A 148 11.12 18.24 3.55
CA LYS A 148 12.19 18.81 4.38
C LYS A 148 11.95 20.29 4.64
#